data_AF-A0A969VL57-F1
#
_entry.id   AF-A0A969VL57-F1
#
_cell.length_a   1.000
_cell.length_b   1.000
_cell.length_c   1.000
_cell.angle_alpha   90.00
_cell.angle_beta   90.00
_cell.angle_gamma   90.00
#
_symmetry.space_group_name_H-M   'P 1'
#
loop_
_entity.id
_entity.type
_entity.pdbx_description
1 polymer ?
#
loop_
_entity_poly.entity_id
_entity_poly.type
_entity_poly.pdbx_seq_one_letter_code
_entity_poly.pdbx_strand_id
1 'polypeptide(L)'
;MGRTVSTGRLSSLHPRCPSPEGLDAWGDAAAAVLVAVGQGGIDPDGLLDRLEDLPPPMGDGQGPMMQLWQAGGAPQPCDAADCDAVLQTLFSCS
;
A
#
# COMPACT_ATOMS: atom_id res chain seq x y z
N MET A 1 -23.22 25.95 -8.24
CA MET A 1 -21.75 25.98 -8.40
C MET A 1 -21.25 24.55 -8.40
N GLY A 2 -21.17 23.91 -9.57
CA GLY A 2 -20.78 22.52 -9.72
C GLY A 2 -19.26 22.42 -9.85
N ARG A 3 -18.62 21.63 -8.98
CA ARG A 3 -17.20 21.27 -9.15
C ARG A 3 -17.14 20.09 -10.10
N THR A 4 -16.80 20.39 -11.35
CA THR A 4 -16.44 19.42 -12.37
C THR A 4 -15.22 18.63 -11.88
N VAL A 5 -15.43 17.37 -11.49
CA VAL A 5 -14.32 16.44 -11.20
C VAL A 5 -13.67 16.13 -12.53
N SER A 6 -12.51 16.75 -12.77
CA SER A 6 -11.71 16.50 -13.96
C SER A 6 -11.23 15.05 -13.89
N THR A 7 -11.72 14.25 -14.83
CA THR A 7 -11.25 12.90 -15.12
C THR A 7 -9.84 13.00 -15.73
N GLY A 8 -8.87 13.42 -14.91
CA GLY A 8 -7.46 13.37 -15.25
C GLY A 8 -7.04 11.92 -15.29
N ARG A 9 -6.59 11.47 -16.46
CA ARG A 9 -6.08 10.12 -16.72
C ARG A 9 -5.22 9.62 -15.57
N LEU A 10 -5.72 8.64 -14.81
CA LEU A 10 -4.90 7.70 -14.05
C LEU A 10 -4.20 6.78 -15.06
N SER A 11 -3.26 7.35 -15.80
CA SER A 11 -2.34 6.58 -16.62
C SER A 11 -1.37 5.84 -15.68
N SER A 12 -1.60 4.54 -15.50
CA SER A 12 -0.57 3.57 -15.15
C SER A 12 0.16 3.75 -13.80
N LEU A 13 -0.55 4.07 -12.73
CA LEU A 13 -0.04 3.90 -11.37
C LEU A 13 -0.47 2.52 -10.83
N HIS A 14 0.02 1.45 -11.43
CA HIS A 14 0.09 0.19 -10.68
C HIS A 14 1.46 0.19 -10.00
N PRO A 15 1.56 0.50 -8.69
CA PRO A 15 2.76 0.19 -7.94
C PRO A 15 2.86 -1.34 -7.95
N ARG A 16 3.69 -1.82 -8.86
CA ARG A 16 4.09 -3.21 -8.94
C ARG A 16 4.61 -3.61 -7.57
N CYS A 17 4.05 -4.68 -7.01
CA CYS A 17 4.32 -5.04 -5.62
C CYS A 17 5.84 -5.28 -5.43
N PRO A 18 6.48 -4.60 -4.46
CA PRO A 18 7.88 -4.84 -4.15
C PRO A 18 8.15 -6.29 -3.77
N SER A 19 9.36 -6.76 -4.08
CA SER A 19 9.84 -8.02 -3.53
C SER A 19 9.89 -7.93 -2.00
N PRO A 20 9.80 -9.07 -1.29
CA PRO A 20 9.91 -9.09 0.17
C PRO A 20 11.14 -8.36 0.69
N GLU A 21 12.30 -8.55 0.06
CA GLU A 21 13.55 -7.88 0.44
C GLU A 21 13.47 -6.34 0.35
N GLY A 22 12.78 -5.82 -0.66
CA GLY A 22 12.55 -4.38 -0.82
C GLY A 22 11.58 -3.81 0.22
N LEU A 23 10.63 -4.63 0.71
CA LEU A 23 9.74 -4.28 1.81
C LEU A 23 10.46 -4.31 3.16
N ASP A 24 11.33 -5.30 3.38
CA ASP A 24 12.08 -5.44 4.63
C ASP A 24 13.00 -4.23 4.84
N ALA A 25 13.74 -3.82 3.81
CA ALA A 25 14.62 -2.65 3.87
C ALA A 25 13.86 -1.34 4.14
N TRP A 26 12.67 -1.18 3.54
CA TRP A 26 11.81 -0.04 3.82
C TRP A 26 11.22 -0.10 5.23
N GLY A 27 10.83 -1.29 5.69
CA GLY A 27 10.31 -1.52 7.04
C GLY A 27 11.33 -1.18 8.11
N ASP A 28 12.60 -1.58 7.93
CA ASP A 28 13.70 -1.23 8.82
C ASP A 28 13.93 0.28 8.89
N ALA A 29 13.86 0.98 7.75
CA ALA A 29 13.99 2.43 7.70
C ALA A 29 12.84 3.14 8.41
N ALA A 30 11.59 2.71 8.18
CA ALA A 30 10.41 3.24 8.87
C ALA A 30 10.48 2.99 10.38
N ALA A 31 10.92 1.80 10.80
CA ALA A 31 11.11 1.46 12.20
C ALA A 31 12.17 2.35 12.87
N ALA A 32 13.28 2.65 12.19
CA ALA A 32 14.31 3.54 12.70
C ALA A 32 13.79 4.97 12.96
N VAL A 33 12.93 5.49 12.08
CA VAL A 33 12.27 6.80 12.27
C VAL A 33 11.37 6.78 13.51
N LEU A 34 10.55 5.74 13.67
CA LEU A 34 9.67 5.58 14.83
C LEU A 34 10.45 5.50 16.15
N VAL A 35 11.56 4.75 16.17
CA VAL A 35 12.44 4.66 17.34
C VAL A 35 13.07 6.01 17.67
N ALA A 36 13.52 6.76 16.66
CA ALA A 36 14.11 8.07 16.87
C ALA A 36 13.10 9.09 17.45
N VAL A 37 11.83 9.05 17.02
CA VAL A 37 10.76 9.84 17.64
C VAL A 37 10.53 9.41 19.09
N GLY A 38 10.44 8.11 19.36
CA GLY A 38 10.25 7.57 20.72
C GLY A 38 11.37 7.92 21.70
N GLN A 39 12.58 8.16 21.19
CA GLN A 39 13.75 8.59 21.97
C GLN A 39 13.86 10.13 22.10
N GLY A 40 12.94 10.89 21.51
CA GLY A 40 12.97 12.35 21.49
C GLY A 40 14.03 12.93 20.55
N GLY A 41 14.58 12.13 19.64
CA GLY A 41 15.53 12.57 18.61
C GLY A 41 14.85 13.20 17.39
N ILE A 42 13.54 13.01 17.24
CA ILE A 42 12.69 13.61 16.21
C ILE A 42 11.40 14.09 16.88
N ASP A 43 10.94 15.28 16.49
CA ASP A 43 9.69 15.85 16.95
C ASP A 43 8.49 15.02 16.44
N PRO A 44 7.51 14.67 17.29
CA PRO A 44 6.36 13.85 16.88
C PRO A 44 5.54 14.46 15.74
N ASP A 45 5.44 15.79 15.67
CA ASP A 45 4.69 16.48 14.62
C ASP A 45 5.35 16.32 13.24
N GLY A 46 6.67 16.10 13.20
CA GLY A 46 7.43 15.82 11.98
C GLY A 46 7.51 14.34 11.60
N LEU A 47 6.89 13.43 12.36
CA LEU A 47 6.97 11.99 12.08
C LEU A 47 6.40 11.64 10.70
N LEU A 48 5.22 12.18 10.37
CA LEU A 48 4.56 11.90 9.10
C LEU A 48 5.40 12.38 7.92
N ASP A 49 5.91 13.61 7.97
CA ASP A 49 6.79 14.16 6.94
C ASP A 49 8.03 13.27 6.73
N ARG A 50 8.62 12.76 7.82
CA ARG A 50 9.79 11.87 7.75
C ARG A 50 9.50 10.49 7.17
N LEU A 51 8.30 9.97 7.41
CA LEU A 51 7.85 8.71 6.81
C LEU A 51 7.50 8.90 5.33
N GLU A 52 6.95 10.05 4.94
CA GLU A 52 6.66 10.40 3.55
C GLU A 52 7.91 10.68 2.72
N ASP A 53 8.98 11.18 3.35
CA ASP A 53 10.30 11.35 2.73
C ASP A 53 11.02 10.01 2.45
N LEU A 54 10.60 8.90 3.07
CA LEU A 54 11.17 7.60 2.76
C LEU A 54 10.80 7.21 1.32
N PRO A 55 11.79 6.80 0.50
CA PRO A 55 11.49 6.36 -0.85
C PRO A 55 10.49 5.19 -0.78
N PRO A 56 9.38 5.23 -1.55
CA PRO A 56 8.41 4.15 -1.52
C PRO A 56 9.11 2.85 -1.93
N PRO A 57 8.79 1.70 -1.32
CA PRO A 57 9.37 0.44 -1.71
C PRO A 57 8.93 0.15 -3.15
N MET A 58 9.82 0.40 -4.11
CA MET A 58 9.54 0.19 -5.52
C MET A 58 9.71 -1.29 -5.84
N GLY A 59 8.65 -1.89 -6.37
CA GLY A 59 8.72 -3.22 -6.97
C GLY A 59 8.91 -3.17 -8.47
N ASP A 60 9.67 -4.12 -8.98
CA ASP A 60 9.71 -4.48 -10.40
C ASP A 60 8.49 -5.31 -10.83
N GLY A 61 7.66 -5.73 -9.86
CA GLY A 61 6.47 -6.56 -10.04
C GLY A 61 6.73 -8.04 -9.86
N GLN A 62 7.87 -8.40 -9.27
CA GLN A 62 8.19 -9.78 -8.90
C GLN A 62 7.62 -10.16 -7.52
N GLY A 63 6.98 -9.22 -6.82
CA GLY A 63 6.25 -9.52 -5.58
C GLY A 63 5.13 -10.53 -5.85
N PRO A 64 4.74 -11.34 -4.83
CA PRO A 64 3.67 -12.29 -4.97
C PRO A 64 2.36 -11.59 -5.34
N MET A 65 1.51 -12.30 -6.09
CA MET A 65 0.17 -11.84 -6.45
C MET A 65 -0.61 -11.47 -5.18
N MET A 66 -1.34 -10.35 -5.23
CA MET A 66 -2.18 -9.91 -4.12
C MET A 66 -3.21 -10.99 -3.81
N GLN A 67 -3.56 -11.16 -2.53
CA GLN A 67 -4.57 -12.10 -2.08
C GLN A 67 -5.66 -11.38 -1.30
N LEU A 68 -6.92 -11.75 -1.57
CA LEU A 68 -8.08 -11.27 -0.83
C LEU A 68 -8.60 -12.37 0.08
N TRP A 69 -8.95 -11.99 1.32
CA TRP A 69 -9.37 -12.91 2.36
C TRP A 69 -10.81 -12.63 2.79
N GLN A 70 -11.61 -13.70 2.80
CA GLN A 70 -12.92 -13.71 3.45
C GLN A 70 -12.83 -14.32 4.83
N ALA A 71 -13.60 -13.79 5.78
CA ALA A 71 -13.73 -14.41 7.09
C ALA A 71 -14.25 -15.84 6.95
N GLY A 72 -13.44 -16.82 7.36
CA GLY A 72 -13.75 -18.26 7.23
C GLY A 72 -13.50 -18.88 5.85
N GLY A 73 -12.96 -18.12 4.89
CA GLY A 73 -12.65 -18.58 3.53
C GLY A 73 -11.16 -18.84 3.29
N ALA A 74 -10.87 -19.59 2.22
CA ALA A 74 -9.51 -19.74 1.70
C ALA A 74 -9.06 -18.43 0.99
N PRO A 75 -7.75 -18.12 0.98
CA PRO A 75 -7.25 -16.95 0.28
C PRO A 75 -7.48 -17.05 -1.23
N GLN A 76 -7.96 -15.97 -1.84
CA GLN A 76 -8.18 -15.90 -3.28
C GLN A 76 -7.15 -14.99 -3.95
N PRO A 77 -6.42 -15.48 -4.97
CA PRO A 77 -5.48 -14.66 -5.70
C PRO A 77 -6.25 -13.58 -6.48
N CYS A 78 -5.74 -12.36 -6.47
CA CYS A 78 -6.36 -11.20 -7.08
C CYS A 78 -5.30 -10.36 -7.80
N ASP A 79 -5.56 -9.95 -9.03
CA ASP A 79 -4.79 -8.89 -9.67
C ASP A 79 -5.39 -7.55 -9.24
N ALA A 80 -4.55 -6.63 -8.76
CA ALA A 80 -4.99 -5.28 -8.39
C ALA A 80 -5.65 -4.55 -9.58
N ALA A 81 -5.25 -4.89 -10.81
CA ALA A 81 -5.79 -4.32 -12.04
C ALA A 81 -7.17 -4.88 -12.43
N ASP A 82 -7.54 -6.04 -11.90
CA ASP A 82 -8.78 -6.77 -12.26
C ASP A 82 -9.31 -7.51 -11.01
N CYS A 83 -9.62 -6.72 -9.98
CA CYS A 83 -10.06 -7.23 -8.68
C CYS A 83 -11.58 -7.25 -8.50
N ASP A 84 -12.32 -6.60 -9.40
CA ASP A 84 -13.76 -6.32 -9.23
C ASP A 84 -14.59 -7.59 -9.04
N ALA A 85 -14.28 -8.67 -9.76
CA ALA A 85 -15.00 -9.94 -9.62
C ALA A 85 -14.83 -10.56 -8.23
N VAL A 86 -13.63 -10.47 -7.64
CA VAL A 86 -13.32 -10.99 -6.30
C VAL A 86 -13.82 -10.03 -5.21
N LEU A 87 -13.76 -8.71 -5.45
CA LEU A 87 -14.34 -7.71 -4.55
C LEU A 87 -15.85 -7.84 -4.46
N GLN A 88 -16.54 -8.11 -5.57
CA GLN A 88 -17.99 -8.31 -5.55
C GLN A 88 -18.40 -9.49 -4.67
N THR A 89 -17.63 -10.59 -4.63
CA THR A 89 -17.93 -11.73 -3.75
C THR A 89 -17.73 -11.39 -2.26
N LEU A 90 -16.89 -10.40 -1.93
CA LEU A 90 -16.64 -9.94 -0.55
C LEU A 90 -17.80 -9.13 0.02
N PHE A 91 -18.49 -8.38 -0.84
CA PHE A 91 -19.54 -7.43 -0.42
C PHE A 91 -20.95 -7.82 -0.89
N SER A 92 -21.08 -8.93 -1.62
CA SER A 92 -22.38 -9.52 -1.94
C SER A 92 -22.94 -10.25 -0.71
N CYS A 93 -23.56 -9.48 0.20
CA CYS A 93 -24.43 -10.06 1.22
C CYS A 93 -25.61 -10.78 0.53
N SER A 94 -25.85 -12.03 0.93
CA SER A 94 -27.13 -12.73 0.72
C SER A 94 -28.05 -12.46 1.89
#